data_AF-A0A484ZLU0-F1
#
_entry.id   AF-A0A484ZLU0-F1
#
_cell.length_a   1.000
_cell.length_b   1.000
_cell.length_c   1.000
_cell.angle_alpha   90.00
_cell.angle_beta   90.00
_cell.angle_gamma   90.00
#
_symmetry.space_group_name_H-M   'P 1'
#
loop_
_entity.id
_entity.type
_entity.pdbx_description
1 polymer ?
#
loop_
_entity_poly.entity_id
_entity_poly.type
_entity_poly.pdbx_seq_one_letter_code
_entity_poly.pdbx_strand_id
1 'polypeptide(L)'
;MYLSSALDLVLAESGRYISLKDGVSEYSAEFERALEENVKFWPLLYTGNEITVTVKQCKDISEIINFTCITGGASTDKSLAIYSFKYNYEPVFFFFGSSFFTSIFERNIVYVQEQNRI
;
A
#
# COMPACT_ATOMS: atom_id res chain seq x y z
N MET A 1 -4.68 -13.35 12.76
CA MET A 1 -3.27 -13.54 12.38
C MET A 1 -3.12 -13.83 10.88
N TYR A 2 -3.87 -14.76 10.29
CA TYR A 2 -3.78 -15.07 8.85
C TYR A 2 -4.06 -13.87 7.92
N LEU A 3 -5.17 -13.15 8.15
CA LEU A 3 -5.57 -12.00 7.33
C LEU A 3 -4.53 -10.87 7.30
N SER A 4 -4.01 -10.51 8.48
CA SER A 4 -2.99 -9.46 8.60
C SER A 4 -1.70 -9.84 7.91
N SER A 5 -1.25 -11.09 8.06
CA SER A 5 -0.03 -11.57 7.40
C SER A 5 -0.18 -11.65 5.89
N ALA A 6 -1.35 -12.05 5.38
CA ALA A 6 -1.67 -12.01 3.95
C ALA A 6 -1.62 -10.59 3.39
N LEU A 7 -2.22 -9.63 4.10
CA LEU A 7 -2.14 -8.21 3.76
C LEU A 7 -0.69 -7.71 3.74
N ASP A 8 0.07 -7.98 4.80
CA ASP A 8 1.46 -7.54 4.89
C ASP A 8 2.31 -8.12 3.76
N LEU A 9 2.08 -9.37 3.35
CA LEU A 9 2.75 -10.00 2.20
C LEU A 9 2.39 -9.31 0.88
N VAL A 10 1.10 -9.14 0.59
CA VAL A 10 0.63 -8.51 -0.66
C VAL A 10 1.16 -7.08 -0.80
N LEU A 11 1.16 -6.33 0.30
CA LEU A 11 1.71 -4.99 0.36
C LEU A 11 3.22 -5.00 0.09
N ALA A 12 3.96 -5.89 0.74
CA ALA A 12 5.40 -6.01 0.55
C ALA A 12 5.77 -6.38 -0.89
N GLU A 13 5.05 -7.32 -1.52
CA GLU A 13 5.28 -7.70 -2.91
C GLU A 13 4.97 -6.56 -3.88
N SER A 14 3.82 -5.90 -3.70
CA SER A 14 3.41 -4.78 -4.55
C SER A 14 4.35 -3.59 -4.43
N GLY A 15 4.76 -3.25 -3.20
CA GLY A 15 5.70 -2.16 -2.93
C GLY A 15 7.10 -2.44 -3.48
N ARG A 16 7.62 -3.66 -3.27
CA ARG A 16 8.91 -4.08 -3.83
C ARG A 16 8.92 -4.07 -5.36
N TYR A 17 7.83 -4.54 -6.00
CA TYR A 17 7.74 -4.56 -7.45
C TYR A 17 7.90 -3.14 -8.03
N ILE A 18 7.23 -2.17 -7.42
CA ILE A 18 7.26 -0.78 -7.87
C ILE A 18 8.57 -0.10 -7.54
N SER A 19 9.17 -0.41 -6.38
CA SER A 19 10.45 0.18 -5.98
C SER A 19 11.62 -0.17 -6.91
N LEU A 20 11.46 -1.24 -7.69
CA LEU A 20 12.41 -1.70 -8.71
C LEU A 20 12.03 -1.23 -10.13
N LYS A 21 10.80 -0.75 -10.33
CA LYS A 21 10.25 -0.48 -11.65
C LYS A 21 10.76 0.85 -12.21
N ASP A 22 11.26 0.78 -13.44
CA ASP A 22 11.69 1.94 -14.22
C ASP A 22 10.51 2.78 -14.74
N GLY A 23 10.73 4.09 -14.86
CA GLY A 23 9.82 5.00 -15.58
C GLY A 23 8.43 5.15 -14.98
N VAL A 24 8.27 4.92 -13.66
CA VAL A 24 6.99 5.09 -12.96
C VAL A 24 6.65 6.58 -12.89
N SER A 25 5.68 7.03 -13.67
CA SER A 25 5.21 8.41 -13.64
C SER A 25 4.25 8.68 -12.49
N GLU A 26 3.41 7.71 -12.10
CA GLU A 26 2.38 7.86 -11.05
C GLU A 26 2.40 6.67 -10.10
N TYR A 27 3.14 6.80 -8.99
CA TYR A 27 3.38 5.71 -8.05
C TYR A 27 2.11 5.17 -7.38
N SER A 28 1.16 6.04 -7.06
CA SER A 28 -0.10 5.63 -6.43
C SER A 28 -0.94 4.75 -7.36
N ALA A 29 -1.09 5.15 -8.62
CA ALA A 29 -1.85 4.39 -9.61
C ALA A 29 -1.18 3.04 -9.94
N GLU A 30 0.16 3.04 -10.04
CA GLU A 30 0.91 1.81 -10.26
C GLU A 30 0.82 0.86 -9.06
N PHE A 31 0.82 1.38 -7.82
CA PHE A 31 0.65 0.57 -6.61
C PHE A 31 -0.75 0.02 -6.48
N GLU A 32 -1.76 0.82 -6.77
CA GLU A 32 -3.14 0.35 -6.83
C GLU A 32 -3.28 -0.79 -7.85
N ARG A 33 -2.73 -0.65 -9.05
CA ARG A 33 -2.74 -1.73 -10.05
C ARG A 33 -2.01 -2.99 -9.57
N ALA A 34 -0.79 -2.85 -9.05
CA ALA A 34 -0.02 -4.00 -8.54
C ALA A 34 -0.75 -4.69 -7.38
N LEU A 35 -1.40 -3.90 -6.52
CA LEU A 35 -2.19 -4.41 -5.42
C LEU A 35 -3.42 -5.17 -5.92
N GLU A 36 -4.16 -4.63 -6.88
CA GLU A 36 -5.32 -5.29 -7.50
C GLU A 36 -4.93 -6.60 -8.20
N GLU A 37 -3.78 -6.66 -8.85
CA GLU A 37 -3.25 -7.89 -9.45
C GLU A 37 -2.94 -8.95 -8.38
N ASN A 38 -2.30 -8.56 -7.28
CA ASN A 38 -1.94 -9.47 -6.20
C ASN A 38 -3.13 -9.88 -5.32
N VAL A 39 -4.10 -8.98 -5.06
CA VAL A 39 -5.30 -9.24 -4.23
C VAL A 39 -6.22 -10.29 -4.82
N LYS A 40 -6.22 -10.49 -6.15
CA LYS A 40 -7.01 -11.55 -6.82
C LYS A 40 -6.71 -12.95 -6.27
N PHE A 41 -5.51 -13.17 -5.74
CA PHE A 41 -5.11 -14.43 -5.12
C PHE A 41 -5.57 -14.57 -3.66
N TRP A 42 -6.25 -13.55 -3.12
CA TRP A 42 -6.69 -13.46 -1.74
C TRP A 42 -8.19 -13.15 -1.65
N PRO A 43 -9.06 -14.12 -1.99
CA PRO A 43 -10.51 -13.92 -2.05
C PRO A 43 -11.15 -13.48 -0.72
N LEU A 44 -10.46 -13.65 0.41
CA LEU A 44 -10.90 -13.16 1.74
C LEU A 44 -10.65 -11.65 1.95
N LEU A 45 -9.83 -11.02 1.11
CA LEU A 45 -9.57 -9.57 1.10
C LEU A 45 -10.49 -8.83 0.12
N TYR A 46 -10.95 -9.53 -0.93
CA TYR A 46 -11.80 -8.96 -1.96
C TYR A 46 -13.28 -9.11 -1.59
N THR A 47 -13.74 -8.32 -0.61
CA THR A 47 -15.16 -8.21 -0.25
C THR A 47 -15.92 -7.17 -1.07
N GLY A 48 -15.26 -6.53 -2.05
CA GLY A 48 -15.81 -5.38 -2.78
C GLY A 48 -15.75 -4.06 -2.01
N ASN A 49 -15.16 -4.05 -0.81
CA ASN A 49 -14.97 -2.84 -0.02
C ASN A 49 -13.89 -1.95 -0.64
N GLU A 50 -14.09 -0.64 -0.51
CA GLU A 50 -13.17 0.37 -1.03
C GLU A 50 -11.79 0.23 -0.36
N ILE A 51 -10.76 0.10 -1.18
CA ILE A 51 -9.36 0.14 -0.79
C ILE A 51 -8.86 1.54 -1.07
N THR A 52 -8.27 2.20 -0.07
CA THR A 52 -7.58 3.47 -0.29
C THR A 52 -6.08 3.23 -0.30
N VAL A 53 -5.44 3.58 -1.41
CA VAL A 53 -3.99 3.56 -1.59
C VAL A 53 -3.46 4.98 -1.60
N THR A 54 -2.30 5.20 -0.98
CA THR A 54 -1.55 6.45 -1.16
C THR A 54 -0.06 6.17 -1.14
N VAL A 55 0.67 6.76 -2.09
CA VAL A 55 2.13 6.73 -2.09
C VAL A 55 2.67 8.13 -1.85
N LYS A 56 3.59 8.24 -0.89
CA LYS A 56 4.33 9.46 -0.58
C LYS A 56 5.82 9.24 -0.83
N GLN A 57 6.46 10.17 -1.53
CA GLN A 57 7.90 10.14 -1.79
C GLN A 57 8.64 11.06 -0.82
N CYS A 58 9.74 10.54 -0.27
CA CYS A 58 10.54 11.19 0.76
C CYS A 58 12.03 11.09 0.37
N LYS A 59 12.81 12.09 0.76
CA LYS A 59 14.26 12.11 0.54
C LYS A 59 14.99 11.26 1.56
N ASP A 60 14.58 11.39 2.82
CA ASP A 60 15.19 10.75 3.96
C ASP A 60 14.17 10.51 5.09
N ILE A 61 14.61 9.82 6.14
CA ILE A 61 13.77 9.48 7.30
C ILE A 61 13.27 10.74 8.03
N SER A 62 14.00 11.86 7.97
CA SER A 62 13.58 13.11 8.62
C SER A 62 12.30 13.66 7.96
N GLU A 63 12.19 13.57 6.63
CA GLU A 63 10.96 13.96 5.92
C GLU A 63 9.77 13.05 6.28
N ILE A 64 10.02 11.76 6.56
CA ILE A 64 9.00 10.83 7.06
C ILE A 64 8.48 11.28 8.42
N ILE A 65 9.40 11.54 9.36
CA ILE A 65 9.07 11.94 10.74
C ILE A 65 8.35 13.30 10.79
N ASN A 66 8.77 14.23 9.93
CA ASN A 66 8.19 15.58 9.88
C ASN A 66 6.96 15.69 8.97
N PHE A 67 6.51 14.59 8.37
CA PHE A 67 5.37 14.55 7.45
C PHE A 67 5.49 15.51 6.26
N THR A 68 6.71 15.73 5.76
CA THR A 68 7.00 16.66 4.65
C THR A 68 7.20 15.94 3.30
N CYS A 69 6.88 14.65 3.23
CA CYS A 69 6.91 13.89 1.99
C CYS A 69 5.87 14.40 0.98
N ILE A 70 6.17 14.29 -0.30
CA ILE A 70 5.29 14.75 -1.38
C ILE A 70 4.44 13.60 -1.92
N THR A 71 3.23 13.91 -2.33
CA THR A 71 2.37 13.02 -3.13
C THR A 71 2.49 13.39 -4.60
N GLY A 72 2.64 12.42 -5.49
CA GLY A 72 2.69 12.66 -6.93
C GLY A 72 3.77 11.83 -7.64
N GLY A 73 4.08 12.24 -8.86
CA GLY A 73 4.95 11.49 -9.76
C GLY A 73 6.44 11.47 -9.39
N ALA A 74 7.22 10.70 -10.16
CA ALA A 74 8.64 10.48 -9.92
C ALA A 74 9.43 11.77 -9.66
N SER A 75 10.04 11.86 -8.48
CA SER A 75 11.09 12.83 -8.19
C SER A 75 12.46 12.16 -8.13
N THR A 76 13.45 12.75 -8.79
CA THR A 76 14.83 12.24 -8.82
C THR A 76 15.57 12.40 -7.50
N ASP A 77 15.09 13.26 -6.60
CA ASP A 77 15.71 13.53 -5.29
C ASP A 77 15.07 12.77 -4.11
N LYS A 78 14.04 11.96 -4.37
CA LYS A 78 13.30 11.19 -3.37
C LYS A 78 13.57 9.70 -3.54
N SER A 79 14.51 9.16 -2.76
CA SER A 79 14.88 7.75 -2.80
C SER A 79 14.04 6.85 -1.90
N LEU A 80 13.15 7.41 -1.08
CA LEU A 80 12.24 6.65 -0.22
C LEU A 80 10.80 6.83 -0.68
N ALA A 81 9.99 5.78 -0.58
CA ALA A 81 8.54 5.89 -0.72
C ALA A 81 7.82 5.17 0.41
N ILE A 82 6.77 5.81 0.93
CA ILE A 82 5.83 5.26 1.89
C ILE A 82 4.58 4.83 1.11
N TYR A 83 4.31 3.54 1.08
CA TYR A 83 3.07 3.00 0.52
C TYR A 83 2.09 2.78 1.68
N SER A 84 0.98 3.50 1.62
CA SER A 84 -0.09 3.47 2.62
C SER A 84 -1.28 2.72 2.03
N PHE A 85 -1.81 1.79 2.81
CA PHE A 85 -2.99 1.00 2.47
C PHE A 85 -3.99 1.09 3.61
N LYS A 86 -5.22 1.44 3.26
CA LYS A 86 -6.35 1.45 4.17
C LYS A 86 -7.47 0.62 3.59
N TYR A 87 -7.99 -0.28 4.41
CA TYR A 87 -9.06 -1.19 4.03
C TYR A 87 -10.07 -1.33 5.16
N ASN A 88 -11.33 -1.17 4.79
CA ASN A 88 -12.46 -1.39 5.69
C ASN A 88 -12.83 -2.86 5.61
N TYR A 89 -12.41 -3.63 6.61
CA TYR A 89 -12.73 -5.05 6.66
C TYR A 89 -14.13 -5.25 7.19
N GLU A 90 -14.94 -5.94 6.40
CA GLU A 90 -16.20 -6.51 6.83
C GLU A 90 -16.07 -8.04 6.76
N PRO A 91 -16.37 -8.73 7.85
CA PRO A 91 -15.97 -10.11 7.95
C PRO A 91 -17.04 -10.99 7.27
N VAL A 92 -16.60 -11.93 6.41
CA VAL A 92 -17.46 -12.61 5.42
C VAL A 92 -18.23 -13.83 5.98
N PHE A 93 -17.94 -14.23 7.22
CA PHE A 93 -18.48 -15.45 7.85
C PHE A 93 -19.21 -15.15 9.16
N PHE A 94 -20.43 -14.61 9.12
CA PHE A 94 -21.16 -14.38 10.37
C PHE A 94 -22.64 -14.76 10.31
N PHE A 95 -22.97 -15.72 11.16
CA PHE A 95 -24.29 -15.99 11.73
C PHE A 95 -24.66 -14.94 12.82
N PHE A 96 -23.81 -13.93 13.02
CA PHE A 96 -24.01 -12.79 13.91
C PHE A 96 -24.20 -11.53 13.04
N GLY A 97 -25.14 -10.66 13.39
CA GLY A 97 -25.52 -9.52 12.56
C GLY A 97 -24.33 -8.63 12.14
N SER A 98 -24.42 -8.03 10.95
CA SER A 98 -23.39 -7.17 10.35
C SER A 98 -23.00 -5.95 11.19
N SER A 99 -23.76 -5.60 12.24
CA SER A 99 -23.51 -4.45 13.10
C SER A 99 -22.41 -4.64 14.17
N PHE A 100 -21.82 -5.83 14.31
CA PHE A 100 -20.91 -6.12 15.42
C PHE A 100 -19.41 -6.00 15.10
N PHE A 101 -19.00 -5.95 13.82
CA PHE A 101 -17.58 -6.04 13.46
C PHE A 101 -17.25 -5.21 12.22
N THR A 102 -16.98 -3.92 12.40
CA THR A 102 -16.27 -3.10 11.41
C THR A 102 -14.90 -2.75 11.99
N SER A 103 -13.84 -3.04 11.23
CA SER A 103 -12.46 -2.70 11.63
C SER A 103 -11.73 -2.07 10.46
N ILE A 104 -11.13 -0.93 10.72
CA ILE A 104 -10.24 -0.25 9.77
C ILE A 104 -8.85 -0.88 9.92
N PHE A 105 -8.35 -1.45 8.84
CA PHE A 105 -6.97 -1.91 8.75
C PHE A 105 -6.16 -0.87 7.99
N GLU A 106 -5.20 -0.27 8.67
CA GLU A 106 -4.23 0.64 8.07
C GLU A 106 -2.82 0.03 8.16
N ARG A 107 -2.08 0.11 7.06
CA ARG A 107 -0.70 -0.40 6.94
C ARG A 107 0.13 0.59 6.14
N ASN A 108 1.35 0.81 6.63
CA ASN A 108 2.35 1.64 5.98
C ASN A 108 3.63 0.82 5.83
N ILE A 109 4.17 0.78 4.62
CA ILE A 109 5.45 0.14 4.31
C ILE A 109 6.36 1.16 3.66
N VAL A 110 7.66 1.08 3.95
CA VAL A 110 8.67 1.99 3.43
C VAL A 110 9.64 1.22 2.55
N TYR A 111 9.84 1.69 1.33
CA TYR A 111 10.81 1.11 0.39
C TYR A 111 11.78 2.15 -0.14
N VAL A 112 13.00 1.70 -0.39
CA VAL A 112 13.99 2.46 -1.17
C VAL A 112 13.69 2.27 -2.65
N GLN A 113 13.58 3.38 -3.38
CA GLN A 113 13.38 3.44 -4.83
C GLN A 113 14.75 3.36 -5.51
N GLU A 114 15.10 2.19 -6.04
CA GLU A 114 16.43 1.93 -6.59
C GLU A 114 16.74 2.80 -7.83
N GLN A 115 15.71 3.23 -8.56
CA GLN A 115 15.85 4.10 -9.74
C GLN A 115 16.42 5.49 -9.42
N ASN A 116 16.17 5.97 -8.20
CA ASN A 116 16.62 7.29 -7.76
C ASN A 116 17.96 7.22 -7.01
N ARG A 117 18.67 6.08 -7.08
CA ARG A 117 19.97 5.87 -6.40
C ARG A 117 21.18 6.27 -7.25
N ILE A 118 20.96 6.86 -8.43
CA ILE A 118 21.99 7.17 -9.44
C ILE A 118 22.46 8.62 -9.30
#